data_AF-A0A0D7A9C0-F1
#
_entry.id   AF-A0A0D7A9C0-F1
#
_cell.length_a   1.000
_cell.length_b   1.000
_cell.length_c   1.000
_cell.angle_alpha   90.00
_cell.angle_beta   90.00
_cell.angle_gamma   90.00
#
_symmetry.space_group_name_H-M   'P 1'
#
loop_
_entity.id
_entity.type
_entity.pdbx_description
1 polymer ?
#
loop_
_entity_poly.entity_id
_entity_poly.type
_entity_poly.pdbx_seq_one_letter_code
_entity_poly.pdbx_strand_id
1 'polypeptide(L)'
;MRCLNSHLHRIRKHHRDPRTRQNRVQERVNSWRKQLSRLKRAYLHWKAHGPPEAAEEGGWAMTVCSLRGIRDELFQHTAGSQSLNEALAYHGVIGATPDDPRIAFTFHCLETYRQLHRACLRLSIEAFCRATQNLHRRPLKYYLSRQFSWAYDVYLDILRAIDTDVDVALNRCDPEIQAKLLCAPCMYQLEEDVPLRPSMLIACDGNNSLKLIDPSFRVGQVRFDDRKLPSFRFLEPEDVDVFKDDVAWARNRTASDKLPGSQPRANVPSESTQEAQISASLEASTSAETLTTSDGPAAAEASASLDDIPWLNANELDEEAQVQLCACAERWRAAAPDAKKKMFELFAVAGVFVTVCQHGHVLLMCDMI
;
A
#
# COMPACT_ATOMS: atom_id res chain seq x y z
N MET A 1 -51.66 48.98 -25.45
CA MET A 1 -51.53 48.88 -23.98
C MET A 1 -51.40 47.41 -23.60
N ARG A 2 -50.23 47.05 -23.05
CA ARG A 2 -49.87 45.87 -22.21
C ARG A 2 -50.54 44.50 -22.51
N CYS A 3 -49.80 43.63 -23.21
CA CYS A 3 -49.93 42.18 -23.02
C CYS A 3 -49.08 41.75 -21.81
N LEU A 4 -49.73 41.07 -20.86
CA LEU A 4 -49.13 40.46 -19.67
C LEU A 4 -48.37 39.19 -20.07
N ASN A 5 -47.04 39.25 -20.14
CA ASN A 5 -46.21 38.04 -20.18
C ASN A 5 -45.99 37.54 -18.75
N SER A 6 -46.73 36.50 -18.37
CA SER A 6 -46.49 35.72 -17.17
C SER A 6 -45.15 34.98 -17.30
N HIS A 7 -44.10 35.53 -16.70
CA HIS A 7 -42.85 34.81 -16.46
C HIS A 7 -43.07 33.70 -15.44
N LEU A 8 -43.39 32.50 -15.93
CA LEU A 8 -43.22 31.28 -15.14
C LEU A 8 -41.72 31.05 -14.93
N HIS A 9 -41.18 31.54 -13.82
CA HIS A 9 -39.88 31.14 -13.32
C HIS A 9 -39.91 29.63 -13.05
N ARG A 10 -39.37 28.85 -13.99
CA ARG A 10 -39.15 27.42 -13.82
C ARG A 10 -38.06 27.24 -12.75
N ILE A 11 -38.48 27.12 -11.49
CA ILE A 11 -37.59 26.79 -10.37
C ILE A 11 -36.94 25.45 -10.71
N ARG A 12 -35.66 25.48 -11.09
CA ARG A 12 -34.83 24.27 -11.20
C ARG A 12 -34.69 23.70 -9.80
N LYS A 13 -35.56 22.74 -9.44
CA LYS A 13 -35.36 21.93 -8.24
C LYS A 13 -34.04 21.19 -8.43
N HIS A 14 -32.99 21.67 -7.76
CA HIS A 14 -31.72 20.95 -7.68
C HIS A 14 -32.02 19.65 -6.93
N HIS A 15 -32.06 18.54 -7.66
CA HIS A 15 -32.14 17.23 -7.01
C HIS A 15 -30.84 17.05 -6.22
N ARG A 16 -30.94 17.13 -4.89
CA ARG A 16 -29.82 16.80 -4.00
C ARG A 16 -29.78 15.29 -3.93
N ASP A 17 -28.77 14.68 -4.56
CA ASP A 17 -28.47 13.27 -4.38
C ASP A 17 -28.07 13.03 -2.92
N PRO A 18 -28.88 12.31 -2.12
CA PRO A 18 -28.58 12.07 -0.71
C PRO A 18 -27.42 11.08 -0.54
N ARG A 19 -26.98 10.40 -1.61
CA ARG A 19 -25.92 9.39 -1.53
C ARG A 19 -24.60 10.04 -1.15
N THR A 20 -23.97 9.47 -0.13
CA THR A 20 -22.61 9.81 0.24
C THR A 20 -21.63 9.33 -0.84
N ARG A 21 -20.39 9.83 -0.80
CA ARG A 21 -19.32 9.31 -1.67
C ARG A 21 -19.11 7.80 -1.44
N GLN A 22 -19.25 7.34 -0.20
CA GLN A 22 -19.12 5.93 0.16
C GLN A 22 -20.18 5.09 -0.56
N ASN A 23 -21.45 5.50 -0.50
CA ASN A 23 -22.54 4.80 -1.19
C ASN A 23 -22.25 4.65 -2.69
N ARG A 24 -21.79 5.72 -3.34
CA ARG A 24 -21.42 5.70 -4.77
C ARG A 24 -20.22 4.80 -5.10
N VAL A 25 -19.29 4.62 -4.17
CA VAL A 25 -18.17 3.69 -4.35
C VAL A 25 -18.65 2.25 -4.17
N GLN A 26 -19.41 1.99 -3.10
CA GLN A 26 -19.93 0.65 -2.81
C GLN A 26 -20.89 0.13 -3.88
N GLU A 27 -21.82 0.97 -4.37
CA GLU A 27 -22.73 0.61 -5.47
C GLU A 27 -21.96 0.16 -6.71
N ARG A 28 -20.86 0.86 -7.02
CA ARG A 28 -20.01 0.54 -8.15
C ARG A 28 -19.24 -0.76 -7.95
N VAL A 29 -18.65 -0.96 -6.77
CA VAL A 29 -17.97 -2.21 -6.39
C VAL A 29 -18.94 -3.38 -6.53
N ASN A 30 -20.16 -3.25 -6.01
CA ASN A 30 -21.19 -4.26 -6.09
C ASN A 30 -21.64 -4.53 -7.54
N SER A 31 -21.76 -3.50 -8.38
CA SER A 31 -22.09 -3.70 -9.80
C SER A 31 -20.98 -4.42 -10.56
N TRP A 32 -19.70 -4.09 -10.31
CA TRP A 32 -18.57 -4.82 -10.89
C TRP A 32 -18.50 -6.27 -10.43
N ARG A 33 -18.70 -6.54 -9.13
CA ARG A 33 -18.74 -7.91 -8.58
C ARG A 33 -19.78 -8.79 -9.30
N LYS A 34 -20.97 -8.25 -9.61
CA LYS A 34 -22.02 -8.97 -10.36
C LYS A 34 -21.62 -9.31 -11.80
N GLN A 35 -20.68 -8.56 -12.39
CA GLN A 35 -20.24 -8.74 -13.77
C GLN A 35 -18.95 -9.57 -13.87
N LEU A 36 -18.20 -9.72 -12.79
CA LEU A 36 -16.84 -10.27 -12.79
C LEU A 36 -16.69 -11.63 -13.49
N SER A 37 -17.60 -12.59 -13.23
CA SER A 37 -17.54 -13.92 -13.86
C SER A 37 -17.66 -13.87 -15.39
N ARG A 38 -18.55 -13.01 -15.89
CA ARG A 38 -18.77 -12.77 -17.32
C ARG A 38 -17.61 -12.03 -17.95
N LEU A 39 -17.07 -11.02 -17.26
CA LEU A 39 -15.89 -10.27 -17.69
C LEU A 39 -14.65 -11.17 -17.77
N LYS A 40 -14.43 -12.05 -16.80
CA LYS A 40 -13.36 -13.06 -16.83
C LYS A 40 -13.45 -13.93 -18.09
N ARG A 41 -14.64 -14.49 -18.36
CA ARG A 41 -14.89 -15.32 -19.54
C ARG A 41 -14.64 -14.55 -20.84
N ALA A 42 -15.17 -13.33 -20.96
CA ALA A 42 -14.99 -12.49 -22.14
C ALA A 42 -13.51 -12.11 -22.36
N TYR A 43 -12.78 -11.77 -21.28
CA TYR A 43 -11.34 -11.50 -21.32
C TYR A 43 -10.53 -12.70 -21.81
N LEU A 44 -10.80 -13.90 -21.27
CA LEU A 44 -10.12 -15.13 -21.69
C LEU A 44 -10.41 -15.48 -23.15
N HIS A 45 -11.67 -15.37 -23.57
CA HIS A 45 -12.05 -15.56 -24.98
C HIS A 45 -11.30 -14.59 -25.89
N TRP A 46 -11.31 -13.30 -25.55
CA TRP A 46 -10.57 -12.29 -26.30
C TRP A 46 -9.06 -12.55 -26.34
N LYS A 47 -8.45 -12.99 -25.23
CA LYS A 47 -7.02 -13.30 -25.19
C LYS A 47 -6.68 -14.49 -26.08
N ALA A 48 -7.58 -15.47 -26.21
CA ALA A 48 -7.38 -16.66 -27.02
C ALA A 48 -7.68 -16.46 -28.51
N HIS A 49 -8.66 -15.62 -28.86
CA HIS A 49 -9.21 -15.55 -30.23
C HIS A 49 -9.17 -14.15 -30.85
N GLY A 50 -8.84 -13.12 -30.07
CA GLY A 50 -8.95 -11.73 -30.50
C GLY A 50 -10.40 -11.22 -30.47
N PRO A 51 -10.64 -10.02 -31.02
CA PRO A 51 -11.99 -9.47 -31.15
C PRO A 51 -12.82 -10.29 -32.15
N PRO A 52 -14.15 -10.42 -31.93
CA PRO A 52 -15.02 -11.12 -32.87
C PRO A 52 -15.07 -10.39 -34.23
N GLU A 53 -15.38 -11.15 -35.29
CA GLU A 53 -15.51 -10.60 -36.64
C GLU A 53 -16.64 -9.58 -36.75
N ALA A 54 -16.45 -8.60 -37.64
CA ALA A 54 -17.40 -7.52 -37.83
C ALA A 54 -18.67 -8.02 -38.56
N ALA A 55 -19.80 -8.08 -37.87
CA ALA A 55 -21.14 -8.19 -38.44
C ALA A 55 -21.56 -6.89 -39.16
N GLU A 56 -22.34 -6.99 -40.23
CA GLU A 56 -22.62 -5.83 -41.10
C GLU A 56 -23.65 -4.84 -40.50
N GLU A 57 -24.46 -5.23 -39.52
CA GLU A 57 -25.54 -4.39 -38.99
C GLU A 57 -25.62 -4.37 -37.45
N GLY A 58 -25.78 -3.16 -36.89
CA GLY A 58 -25.99 -2.93 -35.46
C GLY A 58 -24.69 -2.69 -34.69
N GLY A 59 -24.47 -1.44 -34.28
CA GLY A 59 -23.33 -1.06 -33.46
C GLY A 59 -23.55 0.22 -32.67
N TRP A 60 -22.67 0.47 -31.73
CA TRP A 60 -22.69 1.62 -30.85
C TRP A 60 -21.28 2.18 -30.69
N ALA A 61 -21.17 3.49 -30.49
CA ALA A 61 -19.88 4.17 -30.40
C ALA A 61 -19.40 4.26 -28.95
N MET A 62 -18.11 4.04 -28.73
CA MET A 62 -17.43 4.27 -27.45
C MET A 62 -16.17 5.08 -27.67
N THR A 63 -15.90 6.05 -26.79
CA THR A 63 -14.58 6.66 -26.71
C THR A 63 -13.60 5.70 -26.03
N VAL A 64 -12.63 5.22 -26.79
CA VAL A 64 -11.60 4.27 -26.35
C VAL A 64 -10.28 4.99 -26.13
N CYS A 65 -9.70 4.78 -24.95
CA CYS A 65 -8.39 5.22 -24.56
C CYS A 65 -7.39 4.06 -24.67
N SER A 66 -6.37 4.23 -25.51
CA SER A 66 -5.32 3.24 -25.74
C SER A 66 -3.96 3.91 -25.89
N LEU A 67 -2.89 3.12 -25.94
CA LEU A 67 -1.54 3.61 -26.29
C LEU A 67 -1.43 4.12 -27.73
N ARG A 68 -2.41 3.78 -28.58
CA ARG A 68 -2.48 4.31 -29.94
C ARG A 68 -3.17 5.68 -29.97
N GLY A 69 -3.84 6.10 -28.89
CA GLY A 69 -4.60 7.35 -28.83
C GLY A 69 -5.98 7.21 -28.23
N ILE A 70 -6.64 8.36 -28.07
CA ILE A 70 -8.05 8.49 -27.72
C ILE A 70 -8.85 8.64 -29.02
N ARG A 71 -9.73 7.68 -29.31
CA ARG A 71 -10.56 7.60 -30.53
C ARG A 71 -11.96 7.15 -30.18
N ASP A 72 -12.91 7.50 -31.04
CA ASP A 72 -14.24 6.89 -31.01
C ASP A 72 -14.21 5.64 -31.91
N GLU A 73 -14.56 4.51 -31.33
CA GLU A 73 -14.58 3.21 -32.01
C GLU A 73 -16.01 2.66 -32.00
N LEU A 74 -16.38 1.99 -33.09
CA LEU A 74 -17.69 1.35 -33.24
C LEU A 74 -17.59 -0.08 -32.77
N PHE A 75 -18.46 -0.44 -31.84
CA PHE A 75 -18.55 -1.78 -31.28
C PHE A 75 -19.85 -2.42 -31.72
N GLN A 76 -19.78 -3.72 -31.93
CA GLN A 76 -20.93 -4.53 -32.28
C GLN A 76 -21.46 -5.27 -31.07
N HIS A 77 -22.74 -5.61 -31.14
CA HIS A 77 -23.37 -6.40 -30.11
C HIS A 77 -22.85 -7.85 -30.15
N THR A 78 -22.22 -8.31 -29.07
CA THR A 78 -21.84 -9.71 -28.93
C THR A 78 -23.04 -10.52 -28.44
N ALA A 79 -23.46 -11.52 -29.22
CA ALA A 79 -24.59 -12.38 -28.86
C ALA A 79 -24.38 -13.04 -27.49
N GLY A 80 -25.41 -13.02 -26.64
CA GLY A 80 -25.35 -13.58 -25.29
C GLY A 80 -24.71 -12.69 -24.22
N SER A 81 -24.17 -11.52 -24.59
CA SER A 81 -23.71 -10.53 -23.60
C SER A 81 -24.88 -9.95 -22.82
N GLN A 82 -24.72 -9.88 -21.51
CA GLN A 82 -25.73 -9.40 -20.58
C GLN A 82 -25.42 -8.00 -20.02
N SER A 83 -24.23 -7.46 -20.32
CA SER A 83 -23.86 -6.09 -20.01
C SER A 83 -23.01 -5.48 -21.11
N LEU A 84 -22.98 -4.14 -21.15
CA LEU A 84 -22.17 -3.41 -22.12
C LEU A 84 -20.67 -3.70 -21.93
N ASN A 85 -20.22 -3.84 -20.68
CA ASN A 85 -18.84 -4.18 -20.36
C ASN A 85 -18.47 -5.62 -20.74
N GLU A 86 -19.41 -6.57 -20.71
CA GLU A 86 -19.17 -7.93 -21.23
C GLU A 86 -18.93 -7.89 -22.74
N ALA A 87 -19.79 -7.19 -23.50
CA ALA A 87 -19.60 -7.01 -24.94
C ALA A 87 -18.26 -6.31 -25.25
N LEU A 88 -17.95 -5.22 -24.55
CA LEU A 88 -16.66 -4.52 -24.68
C LEU A 88 -15.48 -5.46 -24.42
N ALA A 89 -15.56 -6.31 -23.39
CA ALA A 89 -14.47 -7.21 -23.04
C ALA A 89 -14.16 -8.23 -24.14
N TYR A 90 -15.17 -8.72 -24.88
CA TYR A 90 -14.94 -9.56 -26.05
C TYR A 90 -14.16 -8.84 -27.17
N HIS A 91 -14.28 -7.51 -27.25
CA HIS A 91 -13.53 -6.68 -28.19
C HIS A 91 -12.19 -6.17 -27.63
N GLY A 92 -11.80 -6.60 -26.43
CA GLY A 92 -10.50 -6.26 -25.84
C GLY A 92 -10.46 -4.92 -25.10
N VAL A 93 -11.61 -4.38 -24.73
CA VAL A 93 -11.76 -3.10 -24.04
C VAL A 93 -12.63 -3.25 -22.79
N ILE A 94 -12.46 -2.37 -21.81
CA ILE A 94 -13.28 -2.35 -20.60
C ILE A 94 -13.65 -0.91 -20.24
N GLY A 95 -14.91 -0.69 -19.86
CA GLY A 95 -15.41 0.62 -19.47
C GLY A 95 -14.85 1.10 -18.14
N ALA A 96 -14.81 2.42 -17.97
CA ALA A 96 -14.44 3.07 -16.70
C ALA A 96 -15.50 2.93 -15.59
N THR A 97 -16.74 2.57 -15.96
CA THR A 97 -17.90 2.42 -15.08
C THR A 97 -18.70 1.17 -15.45
N PRO A 98 -19.39 0.54 -14.48
CA PRO A 98 -19.99 -0.77 -14.67
C PRO A 98 -21.27 -0.78 -15.52
N ASP A 99 -22.10 0.27 -15.43
CA ASP A 99 -23.45 0.25 -16.00
C ASP A 99 -23.60 1.15 -17.24
N ASP A 100 -23.07 2.38 -17.20
CA ASP A 100 -23.10 3.35 -18.32
C ASP A 100 -21.68 3.90 -18.58
N PRO A 101 -20.76 3.11 -19.17
CA PRO A 101 -19.45 3.59 -19.55
C PRO A 101 -19.53 4.55 -20.74
N ARG A 102 -18.93 5.72 -20.56
CA ARG A 102 -18.72 6.73 -21.63
C ARG A 102 -17.31 6.68 -22.22
N ILE A 103 -16.39 6.08 -21.47
CA ILE A 103 -15.00 5.92 -21.83
C ILE A 103 -14.61 4.49 -21.49
N ALA A 104 -13.89 3.84 -22.40
CA ALA A 104 -13.30 2.53 -22.20
C ALA A 104 -11.78 2.58 -22.39
N PHE A 105 -11.09 1.58 -21.84
CA PHE A 105 -9.66 1.39 -21.98
C PHE A 105 -9.38 0.02 -22.57
N THR A 106 -8.45 -0.07 -23.52
CA THR A 106 -8.01 -1.37 -24.05
C THR A 106 -7.32 -2.16 -22.95
N PHE A 107 -7.53 -3.48 -22.88
CA PHE A 107 -6.79 -4.35 -21.97
C PHE A 107 -5.28 -4.25 -22.18
N HIS A 108 -4.82 -4.10 -23.43
CA HIS A 108 -3.41 -3.84 -23.74
C HIS A 108 -2.85 -2.59 -23.03
N CYS A 109 -3.63 -1.51 -22.90
CA CYS A 109 -3.21 -0.30 -22.21
C CYS A 109 -3.07 -0.53 -20.70
N LEU A 110 -4.04 -1.23 -20.10
CA LEU A 110 -4.02 -1.61 -18.68
C LEU A 110 -2.86 -2.57 -18.37
N GLU A 111 -2.64 -3.56 -19.25
CA GLU A 111 -1.53 -4.50 -19.18
C GLU A 111 -0.18 -3.78 -19.30
N THR A 112 -0.05 -2.84 -20.24
CA THR A 112 1.18 -2.05 -20.40
C THR A 112 1.48 -1.22 -19.17
N TYR A 113 0.48 -0.55 -18.60
CA TYR A 113 0.66 0.16 -17.33
C TYR A 113 1.10 -0.78 -16.22
N ARG A 114 0.47 -1.97 -16.09
CA ARG A 114 0.86 -2.99 -15.10
C ARG A 114 2.34 -3.37 -15.23
N GLN A 115 2.83 -3.61 -16.45
CA GLN A 115 4.25 -3.98 -16.65
C GLN A 115 5.20 -2.80 -16.40
N LEU A 116 4.85 -1.60 -16.85
CA LEU A 116 5.65 -0.40 -16.59
C LEU A 116 5.73 -0.08 -15.10
N HIS A 117 4.62 -0.22 -14.38
CA HIS A 117 4.57 0.01 -12.93
C HIS A 117 5.38 -1.04 -12.15
N ARG A 118 5.46 -2.28 -12.63
CA ARG A 118 6.33 -3.32 -12.05
C ARG A 118 7.81 -2.97 -12.19
N ALA A 119 8.22 -2.42 -13.34
CA ALA A 119 9.59 -2.00 -13.58
C ALA A 119 9.94 -0.67 -12.88
N CYS A 120 8.97 0.24 -12.77
CA CYS A 120 9.13 1.55 -12.15
C CYS A 120 7.93 1.87 -11.27
N LEU A 121 8.03 1.51 -9.99
CA LEU A 121 6.99 1.74 -8.97
C LEU A 121 6.66 3.23 -8.75
N ARG A 122 7.54 4.15 -9.19
CA ARG A 122 7.32 5.60 -9.10
C ARG A 122 6.40 6.13 -10.21
N LEU A 123 6.08 5.33 -11.23
CA LEU A 123 5.20 5.73 -12.32
C LEU A 123 3.73 5.70 -11.87
N SER A 124 3.23 6.81 -11.37
CA SER A 124 1.82 6.91 -10.97
C SER A 124 0.85 6.79 -12.16
N ILE A 125 -0.39 6.40 -11.87
CA ILE A 125 -1.50 6.40 -12.86
C ILE A 125 -1.65 7.78 -13.50
N GLU A 126 -1.54 8.85 -12.71
CA GLU A 126 -1.61 10.24 -13.18
C GLU A 126 -0.48 10.54 -14.17
N ALA A 127 0.75 10.16 -13.86
CA ALA A 127 1.89 10.36 -14.74
C ALA A 127 1.72 9.57 -16.05
N PHE A 128 1.25 8.32 -15.98
CA PHE A 128 0.98 7.49 -17.15
C PHE A 128 -0.13 8.08 -18.04
N CYS A 129 -1.26 8.49 -17.45
CA CYS A 129 -2.37 9.11 -18.18
C CYS A 129 -1.98 10.46 -18.78
N ARG A 130 -1.13 11.24 -18.11
CA ARG A 130 -0.60 12.50 -18.65
C ARG A 130 0.36 12.24 -19.81
N ALA A 131 1.27 11.28 -19.66
CA ALA A 131 2.23 10.91 -20.70
C ALA A 131 1.52 10.45 -21.99
N THR A 132 0.51 9.59 -21.87
CA THR A 132 -0.30 9.14 -23.02
C THR A 132 -1.03 10.30 -23.70
N GLN A 133 -1.65 11.22 -22.95
CA GLN A 133 -2.28 12.40 -23.53
C GLN A 133 -1.28 13.31 -24.25
N ASN A 134 -0.12 13.55 -23.65
CA ASN A 134 0.95 14.35 -24.26
C ASN A 134 1.48 13.70 -25.55
N LEU A 135 1.70 12.37 -25.54
CA LEU A 135 2.16 11.60 -26.70
C LEU A 135 1.22 11.76 -27.90
N HIS A 136 -0.09 11.86 -27.63
CA HIS A 136 -1.11 12.02 -28.65
C HIS A 136 -1.56 13.47 -28.87
N ARG A 137 -0.84 14.44 -28.30
CA ARG A 137 -1.14 15.89 -28.39
C ARG A 137 -2.59 16.22 -28.01
N ARG A 138 -3.12 15.54 -26.98
CA ARG A 138 -4.46 15.79 -26.44
C ARG A 138 -4.40 16.76 -25.25
N PRO A 139 -5.38 17.66 -25.09
CA PRO A 139 -5.49 18.49 -23.89
C PRO A 139 -5.60 17.62 -22.63
N LEU A 140 -4.97 18.07 -21.54
CA LEU A 140 -4.99 17.35 -20.27
C LEU A 140 -6.41 17.28 -19.69
N LYS A 141 -6.92 16.06 -19.57
CA LYS A 141 -8.19 15.74 -18.93
C LYS A 141 -7.94 15.11 -17.57
N TYR A 142 -8.09 15.89 -16.50
CA TYR A 142 -7.84 15.45 -15.12
C TYR A 142 -8.72 14.29 -14.64
N TYR A 143 -9.90 14.09 -15.25
CA TYR A 143 -10.77 12.98 -14.88
C TYR A 143 -10.26 11.62 -15.39
N LEU A 144 -9.35 11.61 -16.38
CA LEU A 144 -8.94 10.39 -17.07
C LEU A 144 -8.18 9.45 -16.14
N SER A 145 -7.29 9.97 -15.30
CA SER A 145 -6.52 9.18 -14.34
C SER A 145 -7.41 8.44 -13.35
N ARG A 146 -8.49 9.10 -12.91
CA ARG A 146 -9.49 8.48 -12.01
C ARG A 146 -10.30 7.40 -12.72
N GLN A 147 -10.70 7.64 -13.98
CA GLN A 147 -11.40 6.65 -14.78
C GLN A 147 -10.51 5.45 -15.12
N PHE A 148 -9.24 5.70 -15.41
CA PHE A 148 -8.23 4.67 -15.62
C PHE A 148 -8.06 3.83 -14.37
N SER A 149 -7.93 4.45 -13.19
CA SER A 149 -7.84 3.74 -11.92
C SER A 149 -9.05 2.80 -11.70
N TRP A 150 -10.27 3.25 -12.02
CA TRP A 150 -11.45 2.40 -11.89
C TRP A 150 -11.45 1.21 -12.85
N ALA A 151 -11.06 1.43 -14.11
CA ALA A 151 -10.92 0.34 -15.09
C ALA A 151 -9.77 -0.62 -14.71
N TYR A 152 -8.69 -0.08 -14.15
CA TYR A 152 -7.52 -0.85 -13.73
C TYR A 152 -7.84 -1.76 -12.54
N ASP A 153 -8.60 -1.28 -11.55
CA ASP A 153 -9.05 -2.11 -10.43
C ASP A 153 -9.82 -3.35 -10.93
N VAL A 154 -10.76 -3.16 -11.86
CA VAL A 154 -11.55 -4.25 -12.45
C VAL A 154 -10.69 -5.21 -13.27
N TYR A 155 -9.72 -4.68 -14.01
CA TYR A 155 -8.75 -5.50 -14.73
C TYR A 155 -7.91 -6.36 -13.78
N LEU A 156 -7.47 -5.81 -12.64
CA LEU A 156 -6.79 -6.59 -11.61
C LEU A 156 -7.71 -7.65 -10.99
N ASP A 157 -8.99 -7.35 -10.77
CA ASP A 157 -9.96 -8.33 -10.28
C ASP A 157 -10.19 -9.48 -11.27
N ILE A 158 -10.25 -9.19 -12.57
CA ILE A 158 -10.31 -10.22 -13.63
C ILE A 158 -9.08 -11.15 -13.53
N LEU A 159 -7.89 -10.56 -13.43
CA LEU A 159 -6.64 -11.33 -13.34
C LEU A 159 -6.59 -12.19 -12.07
N ARG A 160 -6.98 -11.65 -10.91
CA ARG A 160 -7.05 -12.41 -9.66
C ARG A 160 -8.02 -13.59 -9.74
N ALA A 161 -9.18 -13.38 -10.38
CA ALA A 161 -10.15 -14.44 -10.58
C ALA A 161 -9.62 -15.54 -11.52
N ILE A 162 -8.77 -15.18 -12.48
CA ILE A 162 -8.06 -16.16 -13.33
C ILE A 162 -6.98 -16.88 -12.53
N ASP A 163 -6.18 -16.17 -11.74
CA ASP A 163 -5.15 -16.75 -10.87
C ASP A 163 -5.79 -17.77 -9.90
N THR A 164 -6.98 -17.46 -9.36
CA THR A 164 -7.77 -18.39 -8.54
C THR A 164 -8.16 -19.65 -9.32
N ASP A 165 -8.67 -19.53 -10.55
CA ASP A 165 -9.00 -20.70 -11.38
C ASP A 165 -7.75 -21.55 -11.69
N VAL A 166 -6.60 -20.90 -11.92
CA VAL A 166 -5.32 -21.58 -12.15
C VAL A 166 -4.86 -22.31 -10.89
N ASP A 167 -4.95 -21.69 -9.72
CA ASP A 167 -4.63 -22.34 -8.45
C ASP A 167 -5.55 -23.54 -8.19
N VAL A 168 -6.84 -23.44 -8.50
CA VAL A 168 -7.78 -24.58 -8.43
C VAL A 168 -7.34 -25.69 -9.38
N ALA A 169 -7.06 -25.37 -10.65
CA ALA A 169 -6.67 -26.35 -11.65
C ALA A 169 -5.34 -27.04 -11.33
N LEU A 170 -4.43 -26.35 -10.64
CA LEU A 170 -3.14 -26.87 -10.21
C LEU A 170 -3.19 -27.54 -8.82
N ASN A 171 -4.37 -27.66 -8.19
CA ASN A 171 -4.56 -28.16 -6.83
C ASN A 171 -3.73 -27.39 -5.77
N ARG A 172 -3.63 -26.06 -5.92
CA ARG A 172 -2.88 -25.14 -5.05
C ARG A 172 -3.78 -24.24 -4.20
N CYS A 173 -5.05 -24.59 -4.02
CA CYS A 173 -5.96 -23.83 -3.16
C CYS A 173 -5.82 -24.16 -1.68
N ASP A 174 -5.15 -25.27 -1.34
CA ASP A 174 -4.90 -25.65 0.05
C ASP A 174 -3.85 -24.71 0.69
N PRO A 175 -4.18 -24.04 1.81
CA PRO A 175 -3.24 -23.21 2.55
C PRO A 175 -1.92 -23.91 2.90
N GLU A 176 -1.94 -25.21 3.21
CA GLU A 176 -0.70 -25.95 3.53
C GLU A 176 0.21 -26.09 2.30
N ILE A 177 -0.39 -26.33 1.14
CA ILE A 177 0.34 -26.37 -0.14
C ILE A 177 0.87 -24.98 -0.48
N GLN A 178 0.06 -23.93 -0.30
CA GLN A 178 0.48 -22.57 -0.58
C GLN A 178 1.65 -22.12 0.30
N ALA A 179 1.65 -22.49 1.59
CA ALA A 179 2.76 -22.25 2.50
C ALA A 179 4.07 -22.86 1.98
N LYS A 180 4.02 -24.10 1.52
CA LYS A 180 5.16 -24.83 0.94
C LYS A 180 5.65 -24.24 -0.40
N LEU A 181 4.78 -23.52 -1.11
CA LEU A 181 5.07 -22.91 -2.41
C LEU A 181 5.47 -21.43 -2.33
N LEU A 182 5.47 -20.81 -1.14
CA LEU A 182 5.81 -19.38 -1.00
C LEU A 182 7.21 -19.06 -1.50
N CYS A 183 8.17 -19.89 -1.11
CA CYS A 183 9.58 -19.79 -1.47
C CYS A 183 10.14 -21.20 -1.51
N ALA A 184 10.31 -21.76 -2.71
CA ALA A 184 10.77 -23.15 -2.86
C ALA A 184 12.08 -23.40 -2.08
N PRO A 185 13.12 -22.55 -2.15
CA PRO A 185 14.34 -22.78 -1.36
C PRO A 185 14.16 -22.73 0.16
N CYS A 186 13.15 -22.02 0.67
CA CYS A 186 12.94 -21.90 2.12
C CYS A 186 11.91 -22.90 2.67
N MET A 187 10.93 -23.31 1.86
CA MET A 187 9.72 -24.00 2.31
C MET A 187 9.57 -25.42 1.73
N TYR A 188 10.37 -25.77 0.71
CA TYR A 188 10.37 -27.10 0.10
C TYR A 188 11.65 -27.85 0.51
N GLN A 189 11.62 -28.46 1.70
CA GLN A 189 12.72 -29.26 2.24
C GLN A 189 12.63 -30.70 1.72
N LEU A 190 13.76 -31.24 1.25
CA LEU A 190 13.93 -32.63 0.86
C LEU A 190 14.41 -33.47 2.05
N GLU A 191 14.17 -34.79 2.00
CA GLU A 191 14.61 -35.71 3.06
C GLU A 191 16.12 -35.72 3.28
N GLU A 192 16.88 -35.41 2.22
CA GLU A 192 18.35 -35.36 2.23
C GLU A 192 18.92 -34.01 2.68
N ASP A 193 18.07 -32.98 2.86
CA ASP A 193 18.53 -31.64 3.22
C ASP A 193 19.03 -31.59 4.66
N VAL A 194 20.14 -30.89 4.88
CA VAL A 194 20.68 -30.65 6.23
C VAL A 194 19.76 -29.71 7.00
N PRO A 195 19.27 -30.07 8.20
CA PRO A 195 18.43 -29.19 9.00
C PRO A 195 19.16 -27.91 9.39
N LEU A 196 18.63 -26.76 8.97
CA LEU A 196 19.18 -25.43 9.29
C LEU A 196 18.68 -24.93 10.65
N ARG A 197 19.55 -24.24 11.40
CA ARG A 197 19.22 -23.52 12.65
C ARG A 197 19.88 -22.13 12.64
N PRO A 198 19.13 -21.04 12.42
CA PRO A 198 17.68 -20.98 12.14
C PRO A 198 17.29 -21.62 10.80
N SER A 199 16.06 -22.12 10.68
CA SER A 199 15.57 -22.77 9.45
C SER A 199 15.26 -21.78 8.32
N MET A 200 15.07 -20.50 8.67
CA MET A 200 14.77 -19.44 7.72
C MET A 200 15.23 -18.10 8.27
N LEU A 201 15.76 -17.26 7.38
CA LEU A 201 15.98 -15.84 7.65
C LEU A 201 14.87 -15.03 6.99
N ILE A 202 14.22 -14.20 7.80
CA ILE A 202 13.10 -13.35 7.41
C ILE A 202 13.43 -11.91 7.80
N ALA A 203 13.19 -10.99 6.89
CA ALA A 203 13.18 -9.56 7.17
C ALA A 203 11.73 -9.05 7.16
N CYS A 204 11.40 -8.23 8.14
CA CYS A 204 10.12 -7.54 8.23
C CYS A 204 10.34 -6.05 7.96
N ASP A 205 9.43 -5.39 7.24
CA ASP A 205 9.49 -3.93 7.12
C ASP A 205 9.37 -3.28 8.51
N GLY A 206 10.17 -2.24 8.73
CA GLY A 206 10.19 -1.44 9.96
C GLY A 206 9.03 -0.44 10.06
N ASN A 207 7.92 -0.71 9.39
CA ASN A 207 6.71 0.09 9.38
C ASN A 207 6.88 1.50 8.77
N ASN A 208 7.44 1.57 7.55
CA ASN A 208 7.57 2.83 6.82
C ASN A 208 6.47 3.04 5.75
N SER A 209 5.48 2.15 5.73
CA SER A 209 4.32 2.23 4.84
C SER A 209 3.25 3.22 5.34
N LEU A 210 2.19 3.42 4.55
CA LEU A 210 1.13 4.41 4.78
C LEU A 210 0.48 4.23 6.16
N LYS A 211 0.66 5.22 7.04
CA LYS A 211 0.00 5.28 8.35
C LYS A 211 -1.31 6.06 8.26
N LEU A 212 -2.38 5.55 8.84
CA LEU A 212 -3.65 6.29 8.89
C LEU A 212 -3.68 7.15 10.14
N ILE A 213 -3.87 8.46 9.93
CA ILE A 213 -3.95 9.43 11.02
C ILE A 213 -5.25 9.19 11.80
N ASP A 214 -5.13 9.20 13.12
CA ASP A 214 -6.23 9.05 14.06
C ASP A 214 -7.28 10.15 13.85
N PRO A 215 -8.59 9.81 13.89
CA PRO A 215 -9.68 10.77 13.67
C PRO A 215 -9.65 11.99 14.59
N SER A 216 -9.05 11.89 15.78
CA SER A 216 -8.85 13.02 16.70
C SER A 216 -7.95 14.11 16.12
N PHE A 217 -7.04 13.75 15.19
CA PHE A 217 -6.11 14.69 14.54
C PHE A 217 -6.51 15.06 13.10
N ARG A 218 -7.35 14.25 12.44
CA ARG A 218 -7.87 14.55 11.10
C ARG A 218 -9.39 14.50 11.07
N VAL A 219 -10.01 15.68 10.87
CA VAL A 219 -11.47 15.79 10.68
C VAL A 219 -11.91 15.03 9.44
N GLY A 220 -12.79 14.05 9.62
CA GLY A 220 -13.38 13.26 8.53
C GLY A 220 -14.09 12.02 9.08
N GLN A 221 -14.99 11.45 8.27
CA GLN A 221 -15.57 10.14 8.56
C GLN A 221 -14.70 9.05 7.95
N VAL A 222 -14.39 8.02 8.75
CA VAL A 222 -13.76 6.79 8.28
C VAL A 222 -14.62 6.18 7.19
N ARG A 223 -14.00 5.77 6.08
CA ARG A 223 -14.69 5.09 5.00
C ARG A 223 -14.49 3.60 5.20
N PHE A 224 -15.56 2.89 5.45
CA PHE A 224 -15.53 1.44 5.45
C PHE A 224 -15.33 0.94 4.02
N ASP A 225 -14.34 0.06 3.83
CA ASP A 225 -14.03 -0.63 2.59
C ASP A 225 -14.25 -2.12 2.82
N ASP A 226 -15.25 -2.70 2.17
CA ASP A 226 -15.64 -4.11 2.36
C ASP A 226 -14.86 -5.07 1.43
N ARG A 227 -13.87 -4.55 0.70
CA ARG A 227 -13.09 -5.34 -0.23
C ARG A 227 -12.10 -6.20 0.54
N LYS A 228 -12.25 -7.52 0.39
CA LYS A 228 -11.26 -8.51 0.82
C LYS A 228 -10.26 -8.77 -0.28
N LEU A 229 -9.02 -9.03 0.07
CA LEU A 229 -8.00 -9.47 -0.86
C LEU A 229 -7.83 -10.99 -0.71
N PRO A 230 -8.44 -11.82 -1.57
CA PRO A 230 -8.37 -13.28 -1.46
C PRO A 230 -6.97 -13.75 -1.87
N SER A 231 -6.01 -13.62 -0.98
CA SER A 231 -4.62 -13.97 -1.20
C SER A 231 -4.07 -14.57 0.08
N PHE A 232 -3.50 -15.77 -0.02
CA PHE A 232 -2.79 -16.42 1.08
C PHE A 232 -1.69 -15.56 1.70
N ARG A 233 -1.09 -14.67 0.90
CA ARG A 233 -0.05 -13.75 1.36
C ARG A 233 -0.58 -12.55 2.16
N PHE A 234 -1.89 -12.33 2.22
CA PHE A 234 -2.46 -11.17 2.91
C PHE A 234 -3.26 -11.65 4.12
N LEU A 235 -2.84 -11.26 5.32
CA LEU A 235 -3.58 -11.51 6.55
C LEU A 235 -4.62 -10.41 6.71
N GLU A 236 -5.86 -10.82 6.96
CA GLU A 236 -6.95 -9.87 7.21
C GLU A 236 -6.80 -9.27 8.63
N PRO A 237 -7.30 -8.05 8.87
CA PRO A 237 -7.16 -7.39 10.17
C PRO A 237 -7.66 -8.24 11.34
N GLU A 238 -8.72 -9.03 11.14
CA GLU A 238 -9.28 -9.88 12.19
C GLU A 238 -8.28 -10.95 12.69
N ASP A 239 -7.39 -11.43 11.82
CA ASP A 239 -6.37 -12.43 12.17
C ASP A 239 -5.18 -11.80 12.91
N VAL A 240 -4.97 -10.49 12.74
CA VAL A 240 -3.83 -9.73 13.28
C VAL A 240 -4.20 -9.07 14.61
N ASP A 241 -5.41 -8.54 14.71
CA ASP A 241 -5.91 -7.77 15.86
C ASP A 241 -6.00 -8.59 17.15
N VAL A 242 -5.97 -9.93 17.05
CA VAL A 242 -5.88 -10.81 18.23
C VAL A 242 -4.59 -10.58 19.04
N PHE A 243 -3.55 -10.03 18.42
CA PHE A 243 -2.24 -9.77 19.04
C PHE A 243 -2.02 -8.31 19.46
N LYS A 244 -2.99 -7.41 19.26
CA LYS A 244 -2.79 -5.95 19.45
C LYS A 244 -2.34 -5.55 20.86
N ASP A 245 -2.75 -6.31 21.88
CA ASP A 245 -2.50 -6.01 23.29
C ASP A 245 -1.31 -6.81 23.88
N ASP A 246 -0.67 -7.68 23.09
CA ASP A 246 0.36 -8.60 23.56
C ASP A 246 1.55 -7.89 24.20
N VAL A 247 2.00 -6.77 23.62
CA VAL A 247 3.13 -5.99 24.13
C VAL A 247 2.77 -5.32 25.45
N ALA A 248 1.55 -4.81 25.58
CA ALA A 248 1.06 -4.21 26.82
C ALA A 248 0.96 -5.28 27.92
N TRP A 249 0.42 -6.46 27.60
CA TRP A 249 0.36 -7.59 28.52
C TRP A 249 1.75 -8.12 28.92
N ALA A 250 2.71 -8.15 28.00
CA ALA A 250 4.09 -8.54 28.31
C ALA A 250 4.78 -7.56 29.27
N ARG A 251 4.60 -6.24 29.05
CA ARG A 251 5.11 -5.18 29.94
C ARG A 251 4.48 -5.23 31.33
N ASN A 252 3.17 -5.49 31.41
CA ASN A 252 2.49 -5.58 32.70
C ASN A 252 2.92 -6.82 33.49
N ARG A 253 3.18 -7.95 32.82
CA ARG A 253 3.74 -9.17 33.45
C ARG A 253 5.14 -8.94 34.01
N THR A 254 6.03 -8.31 33.23
CA THR A 254 7.38 -7.97 33.70
C THR A 254 7.38 -6.90 34.81
N ALA A 255 6.36 -6.04 34.86
CA ALA A 255 6.16 -5.10 35.95
C ALA A 255 5.61 -5.76 37.22
N SER A 256 4.70 -6.76 37.11
CA SER A 256 4.16 -7.48 38.26
C SER A 256 5.16 -8.45 38.90
N ASP A 257 6.10 -8.99 38.12
CA ASP A 257 7.16 -9.88 38.63
C ASP A 257 8.28 -9.13 39.38
N LYS A 258 8.28 -7.80 39.37
CA LYS A 258 9.12 -6.99 40.26
C LYS A 258 8.40 -6.77 41.59
N LEU A 259 8.54 -7.71 42.54
CA LEU A 259 8.13 -7.48 43.93
C LEU A 259 8.88 -6.30 44.56
N PRO A 260 8.24 -5.50 45.44
CA PRO A 260 8.89 -4.39 46.14
C PRO A 260 9.72 -4.96 47.31
N GLY A 261 11.02 -5.13 47.12
CA GLY A 261 11.84 -5.79 48.14
C GLY A 261 13.34 -5.74 47.94
N SER A 262 13.91 -4.57 47.62
CA SER A 262 15.33 -4.31 47.90
C SER A 262 15.55 -2.81 48.09
N GLN A 263 15.66 -2.39 49.35
CA GLN A 263 16.00 -1.01 49.71
C GLN A 263 17.39 -0.65 49.17
N PRO A 264 17.58 0.52 48.54
CA PRO A 264 18.90 1.08 48.36
C PRO A 264 19.42 1.51 49.74
N ARG A 265 20.56 0.95 50.11
CA ARG A 265 21.29 1.31 51.33
C ARG A 265 21.62 2.80 51.29
N ALA A 266 21.23 3.51 52.34
CA ALA A 266 21.51 4.92 52.54
C ALA A 266 23.02 5.24 52.49
N ASN A 267 23.36 6.39 51.92
CA ASN A 267 24.41 7.26 52.44
C ASN A 267 24.02 8.73 52.23
N VAL A 268 24.38 9.49 53.26
CA VAL A 268 23.94 10.83 53.70
C VAL A 268 25.08 11.82 53.32
N PRO A 269 24.96 13.16 53.38
CA PRO A 269 24.94 14.06 52.23
C PRO A 269 26.14 15.02 52.23
N SER A 270 26.24 15.88 51.22
CA SER A 270 26.81 17.22 51.38
C SER A 270 26.11 18.14 50.38
N GLU A 271 25.13 18.88 50.88
CA GLU A 271 25.25 20.28 51.27
C GLU A 271 25.27 21.23 50.08
N SER A 272 24.13 21.89 49.98
CA SER A 272 23.75 23.05 49.20
C SER A 272 24.73 24.21 49.28
N THR A 273 24.96 24.88 48.16
CA THR A 273 25.05 26.34 48.09
C THR A 273 24.61 26.75 46.68
N GLN A 274 23.32 27.03 46.52
CA GLN A 274 22.74 28.37 46.40
C GLN A 274 23.11 29.13 45.13
N GLU A 275 22.03 29.38 44.38
CA GLU A 275 21.77 30.33 43.31
C GLU A 275 22.54 31.67 43.41
N ALA A 276 22.99 32.16 42.26
CA ALA A 276 22.89 33.59 41.94
C ALA A 276 22.89 33.82 40.43
N GLN A 277 21.76 34.32 39.93
CA GLN A 277 21.62 34.95 38.61
C GLN A 277 22.38 36.28 38.59
N ILE A 278 23.13 36.57 37.53
CA ILE A 278 23.34 37.96 37.06
C ILE A 278 23.19 38.02 35.54
N SER A 279 22.25 38.86 35.15
CA SER A 279 21.87 39.33 33.82
C SER A 279 22.92 40.22 33.15
N ALA A 280 22.94 40.20 31.81
CA ALA A 280 22.80 41.36 30.91
C ALA A 280 23.74 41.33 29.67
N SER A 281 23.10 41.10 28.53
CA SER A 281 23.12 41.96 27.32
C SER A 281 24.41 42.29 26.53
N LEU A 282 24.23 42.09 25.21
CA LEU A 282 24.49 43.01 24.08
C LEU A 282 25.77 42.84 23.20
N GLU A 283 25.45 42.59 21.91
CA GLU A 283 26.09 43.00 20.65
C GLU A 283 27.13 42.14 19.91
N ALA A 284 26.64 41.59 18.78
CA ALA A 284 27.16 41.62 17.40
C ALA A 284 28.67 41.78 17.15
N SER A 285 29.22 40.88 16.31
CA SER A 285 29.72 41.20 14.95
C SER A 285 30.53 40.02 14.34
N THR A 286 30.05 39.56 13.19
CA THR A 286 30.75 39.14 11.95
C THR A 286 32.17 38.54 11.90
N SER A 287 32.27 37.59 10.96
CA SER A 287 33.36 37.19 10.04
C SER A 287 34.34 36.05 10.42
N ALA A 288 34.22 34.98 9.61
CA ALA A 288 35.22 34.07 9.00
C ALA A 288 36.71 34.49 9.15
N GLU A 289 37.72 33.62 9.26
CA GLU A 289 38.07 32.39 8.52
C GLU A 289 39.40 31.88 9.19
N THR A 290 39.60 30.62 9.63
CA THR A 290 40.42 29.58 8.94
C THR A 290 41.31 28.79 9.93
N LEU A 291 41.13 27.45 9.94
CA LEU A 291 42.03 26.30 10.26
C LEU A 291 42.84 26.12 11.58
N THR A 292 42.81 24.84 12.02
CA THR A 292 43.78 23.98 12.75
C THR A 292 43.60 23.66 14.25
N THR A 293 43.27 22.37 14.48
CA THR A 293 43.76 21.39 15.49
C THR A 293 43.89 21.76 16.98
N SER A 294 43.11 21.11 17.85
CA SER A 294 43.56 20.15 18.91
C SER A 294 42.49 19.87 20.00
N ASP A 295 42.32 18.58 20.29
CA ASP A 295 42.02 17.87 21.55
C ASP A 295 41.03 18.39 22.63
N GLY A 296 40.02 17.53 22.90
CA GLY A 296 39.42 17.21 24.21
C GLY A 296 37.95 17.64 24.44
N PRO A 297 37.12 16.97 25.28
CA PRO A 297 37.30 15.70 26.02
C PRO A 297 36.24 14.62 25.68
N ALA A 298 36.56 13.37 26.06
CA ALA A 298 35.76 12.17 25.85
C ALA A 298 34.36 12.25 26.48
N ALA A 299 33.33 12.16 25.63
CA ALA A 299 31.97 11.83 26.05
C ALA A 299 31.90 10.33 26.32
N ALA A 300 31.33 9.95 27.46
CA ALA A 300 31.09 8.56 27.82
C ALA A 300 30.19 7.89 26.77
N GLU A 301 30.78 7.04 25.93
CA GLU A 301 30.09 6.20 24.97
C GLU A 301 29.28 5.15 25.73
N ALA A 302 27.96 5.25 25.66
CA ALA A 302 27.07 4.12 25.94
C ALA A 302 27.11 3.20 24.71
N SER A 303 28.11 2.32 24.65
CA SER A 303 28.23 1.32 23.58
C SER A 303 27.05 0.36 23.64
N ALA A 304 26.32 0.23 22.53
CA ALA A 304 25.29 -0.79 22.41
C ALA A 304 25.94 -2.18 22.45
N SER A 305 25.49 -3.05 23.37
CA SER A 305 26.03 -4.40 23.46
C SER A 305 25.56 -5.24 22.26
N LEU A 306 26.48 -5.98 21.64
CA LEU A 306 26.16 -6.89 20.52
C LEU A 306 25.27 -8.06 20.92
N ASP A 307 25.24 -8.37 22.21
CA ASP A 307 24.37 -9.37 22.82
C ASP A 307 22.87 -8.98 22.73
N ASP A 308 22.55 -7.72 22.45
CA ASP A 308 21.18 -7.24 22.25
C ASP A 308 20.63 -7.52 20.82
N ILE A 309 21.40 -8.18 19.94
CA ILE A 309 20.97 -8.56 18.59
C ILE A 309 20.66 -10.07 18.56
N PRO A 310 19.38 -10.50 18.68
CA PRO A 310 19.03 -11.87 19.07
C PRO A 310 19.39 -13.01 18.09
N TRP A 311 19.98 -12.68 16.95
CA TRP A 311 20.28 -13.61 15.85
C TRP A 311 21.75 -13.58 15.40
N LEU A 312 22.60 -12.80 16.09
CA LEU A 312 24.02 -12.69 15.81
C LEU A 312 24.80 -13.23 17.00
N ASN A 313 25.50 -14.36 16.79
CA ASN A 313 26.44 -14.87 17.77
C ASN A 313 27.69 -13.99 17.70
N ALA A 314 27.79 -13.01 18.59
CA ALA A 314 28.87 -12.03 18.64
C ALA A 314 30.27 -12.67 18.63
N ASN A 315 30.37 -13.93 19.05
CA ASN A 315 31.62 -14.71 19.15
C ASN A 315 32.09 -15.35 17.83
N GLU A 316 31.35 -15.24 16.73
CA GLU A 316 31.67 -15.86 15.43
C GLU A 316 32.10 -14.85 14.35
N LEU A 317 32.13 -13.55 14.67
CA LEU A 317 32.51 -12.47 13.76
C LEU A 317 33.87 -11.91 14.13
N ASP A 318 34.66 -11.51 13.13
CA ASP A 318 35.88 -10.74 13.39
C ASP A 318 35.54 -9.36 13.98
N GLU A 319 36.49 -8.81 14.75
CA GLU A 319 36.31 -7.55 15.49
C GLU A 319 35.94 -6.38 14.54
N GLU A 320 36.42 -6.40 13.30
CA GLU A 320 36.08 -5.40 12.28
C GLU A 320 34.61 -5.49 11.82
N ALA A 321 34.08 -6.70 11.55
CA ALA A 321 32.67 -6.87 11.20
C ALA A 321 31.75 -6.49 12.37
N GLN A 322 32.17 -6.81 13.61
CA GLN A 322 31.46 -6.43 14.83
C GLN A 322 31.32 -4.91 14.96
N VAL A 323 32.43 -4.17 14.78
CA VAL A 323 32.46 -2.71 14.85
C VAL A 323 31.62 -2.09 13.73
N GLN A 324 31.67 -2.63 12.51
CA GLN A 324 30.87 -2.12 11.40
C GLN A 324 29.36 -2.36 11.60
N LEU A 325 28.96 -3.51 12.14
CA LEU A 325 27.57 -3.83 12.46
C LEU A 325 27.04 -2.97 13.60
N CYS A 326 27.80 -2.78 14.68
CA CYS A 326 27.46 -1.84 15.76
C CYS A 326 27.29 -0.42 15.21
N ALA A 327 28.27 0.05 14.43
CA ALA A 327 28.20 1.39 13.86
C ALA A 327 27.04 1.53 12.86
N CYS A 328 26.64 0.47 12.17
CA CYS A 328 25.46 0.45 11.30
C CYS A 328 24.16 0.50 12.12
N ALA A 329 24.04 -0.33 13.16
CA ALA A 329 22.88 -0.37 14.05
C ALA A 329 22.69 0.94 14.84
N GLU A 330 23.78 1.53 15.31
CA GLU A 330 23.78 2.83 15.99
C GLU A 330 23.45 3.97 15.02
N ARG A 331 24.04 4.00 13.82
CA ARG A 331 23.67 4.98 12.79
C ARG A 331 22.22 4.83 12.35
N TRP A 332 21.70 3.61 12.30
CA TRP A 332 20.29 3.33 11.97
C TRP A 332 19.34 3.80 13.08
N ARG A 333 19.67 3.54 14.36
CA ARG A 333 18.92 4.07 15.51
C ARG A 333 18.99 5.59 15.57
N ALA A 334 20.15 6.19 15.32
CA ALA A 334 20.34 7.64 15.30
C ALA A 334 19.65 8.31 14.10
N ALA A 335 19.51 7.61 12.97
CA ALA A 335 18.73 8.07 11.83
C ALA A 335 17.21 7.89 12.03
N ALA A 336 16.76 7.19 13.08
CA ALA A 336 15.36 7.17 13.46
C ALA A 336 15.03 8.54 14.09
N PRO A 337 14.13 9.36 13.51
CA PRO A 337 13.77 10.64 14.08
C PRO A 337 13.23 10.45 15.50
N ASP A 338 13.86 11.05 16.51
CA ASP A 338 13.36 11.06 17.90
C ASP A 338 11.96 11.69 18.04
N ALA A 339 11.52 12.44 17.02
CA ALA A 339 10.14 12.90 16.86
C ALA A 339 9.11 11.74 16.76
N LYS A 340 9.54 10.49 16.52
CA LYS A 340 8.67 9.32 16.32
C LYS A 340 7.92 8.85 17.56
N LYS A 341 8.35 9.18 18.79
CA LYS A 341 7.66 8.71 20.01
C LYS A 341 6.26 9.32 20.19
N LYS A 342 6.08 10.62 19.90
CA LYS A 342 4.74 11.26 19.81
C LYS A 342 4.01 10.95 18.50
N MET A 343 4.76 10.54 17.47
CA MET A 343 4.21 10.24 16.16
C MET A 343 3.34 8.97 16.16
N PHE A 344 3.58 8.00 17.06
CA PHE A 344 2.74 6.81 17.19
C PHE A 344 1.32 7.11 17.73
N GLU A 345 1.17 8.07 18.64
CA GLU A 345 -0.17 8.47 19.16
C GLU A 345 -1.06 9.13 18.10
N LEU A 346 -0.47 9.64 17.01
CA LEU A 346 -1.21 10.30 15.93
C LEU A 346 -1.89 9.33 14.96
N PHE A 347 -1.58 8.04 15.00
CA PHE A 347 -2.06 7.09 14.00
C PHE A 347 -3.06 6.10 14.60
N ALA A 348 -4.16 5.87 13.88
CA ALA A 348 -5.12 4.81 14.19
C ALA A 348 -4.77 3.49 13.51
N VAL A 349 -3.89 3.50 12.49
CA VAL A 349 -3.34 2.30 11.86
C VAL A 349 -1.86 2.51 11.65
N ALA A 350 -1.07 1.59 12.20
CA ALA A 350 0.38 1.67 12.22
C ALA A 350 0.99 1.58 10.82
N GLY A 351 0.37 0.84 9.88
CA GLY A 351 0.77 0.72 8.47
C GLY A 351 0.72 -0.73 7.95
N VAL A 352 1.01 -0.90 6.67
CA VAL A 352 1.18 -2.22 6.02
C VAL A 352 2.55 -2.79 6.34
N PHE A 353 2.59 -3.99 6.91
CA PHE A 353 3.81 -4.75 7.13
C PHE A 353 3.97 -5.80 6.05
N VAL A 354 5.23 -6.02 5.67
CA VAL A 354 5.61 -7.05 4.72
C VAL A 354 6.74 -7.85 5.31
N THR A 355 6.66 -9.17 5.18
CA THR A 355 7.72 -10.10 5.52
C THR A 355 8.29 -10.69 4.25
N VAL A 356 9.62 -10.69 4.14
CA VAL A 356 10.35 -11.23 2.99
C VAL A 356 11.39 -12.23 3.48
N CYS A 357 11.56 -13.33 2.77
CA CYS A 357 12.70 -14.22 3.00
C CYS A 357 13.98 -13.64 2.39
N GLN A 358 15.13 -14.22 2.74
CA GLN A 358 16.43 -13.86 2.15
C GLN A 358 16.50 -13.97 0.61
N HIS A 359 15.63 -14.77 -0.01
CA HIS A 359 15.53 -14.91 -1.48
C HIS A 359 14.66 -13.82 -2.13
N GLY A 360 14.14 -12.86 -1.36
CA GLY A 360 13.33 -11.75 -1.86
C GLY A 360 11.86 -12.09 -2.14
N HIS A 361 11.40 -13.29 -1.78
CA HIS A 361 9.98 -13.64 -1.87
C HIS A 361 9.20 -13.05 -0.69
N VAL A 362 8.09 -12.37 -1.00
CA VAL A 362 7.09 -11.95 -0.01
C VAL A 362 6.40 -13.19 0.55
N LEU A 363 6.50 -13.36 1.87
CA LEU A 363 5.88 -14.46 2.60
C LEU A 363 4.47 -14.07 3.01
N LEU A 364 4.34 -13.07 3.89
CA LEU A 364 3.08 -12.54 4.39
C LEU A 364 3.11 -11.02 4.40
N MET A 365 1.92 -10.44 4.24
CA MET A 365 1.61 -9.03 4.30
C MET A 365 0.41 -8.85 5.21
N CYS A 366 0.38 -7.78 5.98
CA CYS A 366 -0.78 -7.44 6.79
C CYS A 366 -0.89 -5.93 6.98
N ASP A 367 -2.08 -5.45 7.35
CA ASP A 367 -2.27 -4.10 7.88
C ASP A 367 -2.38 -4.21 9.40
N MET A 368 -1.54 -3.49 10.15
CA MET A 368 -1.61 -3.50 11.62
C MET A 368 -2.28 -2.23 12.12
N ILE A 369 -3.35 -2.39 12.91
CA ILE A 369 -4.09 -1.32 13.57
C ILE A 369 -3.33 -0.85 14.80
#